data_AF-A0AAD3CF58-F1
#
_entry.id   AF-A0AAD3CF58-F1
#
_cell.length_a   1.000
_cell.length_b   1.000
_cell.length_c   1.000
_cell.angle_alpha   90.00
_cell.angle_beta   90.00
_cell.angle_gamma   90.00
#
_symmetry.space_group_name_H-M   'P 1'
#
loop_
_entity.id
_entity.type
_entity.pdbx_description
1 polymer ?
#
loop_
_entity_poly.entity_id
_entity_poly.type
_entity_poly.pdbx_seq_one_letter_code
_entity_poly.pdbx_strand_id
1 'polypeptide(L)'
;MKDDTIATVKESLGTSRKRKRSICDRCKKPSPQACICSALPETPITLQHSRVIVLQHPHERKRKNSSIPLISLCLDQSMKDDDTDDFDFSFYTVTGRYLGEDIVLSSVWKMINDPNEPVYICYPNEDAVSLKELLSQESVASCRELGDQNCKRINIKPTFIFIDATWSHAKEMYIKTKEKNGWPKHAINIKLNPTSDNGKDFQARRFDIRTPPSPDHLSTSECIATVLREVEGESNKDIFDLLMRPLDLMVSQWRSFKNKRQND
;
A
#
# COMPACT_ATOMS: atom_id res chain seq x y z
N MET A 1 -84.01 6.31 6.32
CA MET A 1 -82.84 7.22 6.38
C MET A 1 -81.94 6.66 7.48
N LYS A 2 -81.18 5.60 7.16
CA LYS A 2 -79.75 5.60 6.76
C LYS A 2 -78.89 6.11 7.93
N ASP A 3 -78.42 5.23 8.81
CA ASP A 3 -77.28 4.29 8.68
C ASP A 3 -75.93 4.95 8.97
N ASP A 4 -75.32 4.43 10.04
CA ASP A 4 -73.90 4.23 10.34
C ASP A 4 -72.86 4.76 9.34
N THR A 5 -71.85 5.47 9.84
CA THR A 5 -70.48 5.28 9.31
C THR A 5 -69.39 5.53 10.36
N ILE A 6 -68.73 4.44 10.65
CA ILE A 6 -67.44 4.19 11.32
C ILE A 6 -66.36 5.22 10.94
N ALA A 7 -65.71 5.81 11.95
CA ALA A 7 -64.49 6.61 11.77
C ALA A 7 -63.29 5.67 11.55
N THR A 8 -62.87 5.57 10.29
CA THR A 8 -61.76 4.75 9.83
C THR A 8 -60.42 5.25 10.38
N VAL A 9 -59.73 4.34 11.08
CA VAL A 9 -58.30 4.39 11.40
C VAL A 9 -57.51 4.56 10.11
N LYS A 10 -56.82 5.70 9.94
CA LYS A 10 -55.76 5.84 8.94
C LYS A 10 -54.42 5.63 9.63
N GLU A 11 -53.95 4.39 9.57
CA GLU A 11 -52.55 4.02 9.81
C GLU A 11 -51.65 4.86 8.91
N SER A 12 -50.93 5.80 9.53
CA SER A 12 -49.80 6.45 8.89
C SER A 12 -48.65 5.43 8.85
N LEU A 13 -48.53 4.74 7.70
CA LEU A 13 -47.32 4.02 7.30
C LEU A 13 -46.16 5.03 7.25
N GLY A 14 -45.48 5.19 8.38
CA GLY A 14 -44.26 5.97 8.49
C GLY A 14 -43.21 5.36 7.58
N THR A 15 -42.90 6.07 6.49
CA THR A 15 -41.72 5.78 5.68
C THR A 15 -40.50 5.95 6.58
N SER A 16 -39.96 4.82 7.07
CA SER A 16 -38.73 4.79 7.85
C SER A 16 -37.61 5.39 7.01
N ARG A 17 -37.31 6.67 7.24
CA ARG A 17 -36.13 7.34 6.68
C ARG A 17 -34.92 6.56 7.18
N LYS A 18 -34.31 5.74 6.31
CA LYS A 18 -33.07 5.01 6.61
C LYS A 18 -32.06 6.00 7.20
N ARG A 19 -31.80 5.92 8.51
CA ARG A 19 -30.83 6.79 9.19
C ARG A 19 -29.48 6.65 8.46
N LYS A 20 -28.85 7.78 8.12
CA LYS A 20 -27.50 7.76 7.54
C LYS A 20 -26.59 6.99 8.51
N ARG A 21 -25.89 5.98 8.00
CA ARG A 21 -24.96 5.17 8.78
C ARG A 21 -23.84 6.07 9.33
N SER A 22 -23.42 5.83 10.57
CA SER A 22 -22.26 6.51 11.15
C SER A 22 -20.99 6.15 10.38
N ILE A 23 -20.03 7.06 10.35
CA ILE A 23 -18.71 6.83 9.74
C ILE A 23 -17.75 6.43 10.86
N CYS A 24 -16.95 5.37 10.64
CA CYS A 24 -15.93 4.95 11.59
C CYS A 24 -14.79 5.98 11.65
N ASP A 25 -14.37 6.37 12.85
CA ASP A 25 -13.31 7.38 13.01
C ASP A 25 -11.92 6.89 12.60
N ARG A 26 -11.66 5.58 12.68
CA ARG A 26 -10.38 4.98 12.29
C ARG A 26 -10.28 4.77 10.78
N CYS A 27 -11.09 3.88 10.21
CA CYS A 27 -10.99 3.54 8.79
C CYS A 27 -11.79 4.45 7.84
N LYS A 28 -12.56 5.41 8.37
CA LYS A 28 -13.42 6.34 7.61
C LYS A 28 -14.47 5.67 6.70
N LYS A 29 -14.77 4.39 6.92
CA LYS A 29 -15.84 3.65 6.23
C LYS A 29 -17.16 3.65 7.03
N PRO A 30 -18.33 3.48 6.37
CA PRO A 30 -19.62 3.36 7.06
C PRO A 30 -19.69 2.16 8.01
N SER A 31 -20.05 2.42 9.27
CA SER A 31 -20.24 1.41 10.31
C SER A 31 -21.68 0.83 10.29
N PRO A 32 -21.88 -0.46 10.64
CA PRO A 32 -20.87 -1.47 10.94
C PRO A 32 -20.40 -2.26 9.69
N GLN A 33 -21.21 -2.27 8.63
CA GLN A 33 -21.10 -3.26 7.56
C GLN A 33 -19.89 -3.07 6.63
N ALA A 34 -19.40 -1.84 6.45
CA ALA A 34 -18.27 -1.53 5.59
C ALA A 34 -16.99 -1.18 6.39
N CYS A 35 -17.07 -1.26 7.72
CA CYS A 35 -15.92 -1.03 8.58
C CYS A 35 -14.94 -2.19 8.44
N ILE A 36 -13.65 -1.89 8.37
CA ILE A 36 -12.57 -2.88 8.24
C ILE A 36 -11.68 -2.97 9.48
N CYS A 37 -12.00 -2.23 10.55
CA CYS A 37 -11.11 -2.09 11.71
C CYS A 37 -10.87 -3.41 12.45
N SER A 38 -11.77 -4.39 12.33
CA SER A 38 -11.58 -5.73 12.88
C SER A 38 -10.44 -6.51 12.21
N ALA A 39 -9.98 -6.08 11.03
CA ALA A 39 -8.88 -6.70 10.29
C ALA A 39 -7.59 -5.86 10.30
N LEU A 40 -7.64 -4.63 10.82
CA LEU A 40 -6.44 -3.79 10.97
C LEU A 40 -5.61 -4.28 12.16
N PRO A 41 -4.27 -4.08 12.15
CA PRO A 41 -3.45 -4.34 13.33
C PRO A 41 -3.92 -3.47 14.52
N GLU A 42 -3.65 -3.89 15.75
CA GLU A 42 -4.06 -3.11 16.93
C GLU A 42 -3.35 -1.75 16.97
N THR A 43 -2.05 -1.75 16.68
CA THR A 43 -1.20 -0.57 16.53
C THR A 43 -0.59 -0.51 15.13
N PRO A 44 -0.31 0.69 14.59
CA PRO A 44 0.48 0.82 13.36
C PRO A 44 1.85 0.15 13.49
N ILE A 45 2.29 -0.49 12.42
CA ILE A 45 3.53 -1.26 12.36
C ILE A 45 4.69 -0.34 11.95
N THR A 46 5.71 -0.26 12.80
CA THR A 46 6.99 0.40 12.47
C THR A 46 7.93 -0.61 11.81
N LEU A 47 8.38 -0.30 10.60
CA LEU A 47 9.32 -1.12 9.83
C LEU A 47 10.73 -1.01 10.41
N GLN A 48 11.38 -2.16 10.59
CA GLN A 48 12.68 -2.24 11.25
C GLN A 48 13.82 -2.30 10.24
N HIS A 49 13.58 -2.82 9.04
CA HIS A 49 14.62 -3.08 8.04
C HIS A 49 14.36 -2.42 6.69
N SER A 50 13.29 -1.63 6.57
CA SER A 50 12.94 -1.00 5.31
C SER A 50 12.19 0.31 5.51
N ARG A 51 12.16 1.11 4.44
CA ARG A 51 11.34 2.32 4.30
C ARG A 51 10.51 2.21 3.03
N VAL A 52 9.28 2.69 3.06
CA VAL A 52 8.37 2.64 1.91
C VAL A 52 7.93 4.03 1.52
N ILE A 53 8.16 4.38 0.25
CA ILE A 53 7.63 5.58 -0.38
C ILE A 53 6.60 5.16 -1.44
N VAL A 54 5.43 5.77 -1.44
CA VAL A 54 4.43 5.59 -2.50
C VAL A 54 4.25 6.91 -3.25
N LEU A 55 4.66 6.93 -4.51
CA LEU A 55 4.31 7.99 -5.45
C LEU A 55 2.92 7.72 -6.01
N GLN A 56 1.92 8.42 -5.48
CA GLN A 56 0.52 8.23 -5.81
C GLN A 56 0.03 9.23 -6.86
N HIS A 57 -0.55 8.71 -7.96
CA HIS A 57 -1.14 9.57 -8.99
C HIS A 57 -2.36 10.34 -8.44
N PRO A 58 -2.56 11.62 -8.78
CA PRO A 58 -3.70 12.42 -8.28
C PRO A 58 -5.08 11.82 -8.60
N HIS A 59 -5.21 11.13 -9.74
CA HIS A 59 -6.45 10.42 -10.06
C HIS A 59 -6.66 9.20 -9.16
N GLU A 60 -5.61 8.50 -8.77
CA GLU A 60 -5.72 7.31 -7.93
C GLU A 60 -6.10 7.68 -6.50
N ARG A 61 -5.53 8.77 -5.96
CA ARG A 61 -5.92 9.35 -4.66
C ARG A 61 -7.42 9.66 -4.55
N LYS A 62 -8.05 10.09 -5.65
CA LYS A 62 -9.48 10.43 -5.70
C LYS A 62 -10.39 9.20 -5.87
N ARG A 63 -9.83 8.01 -6.14
CA ARG A 63 -10.63 6.81 -6.43
C ARG A 63 -11.28 6.27 -5.16
N LYS A 64 -12.55 5.88 -5.30
CA LYS A 64 -13.24 5.06 -4.30
C LYS A 64 -12.63 3.66 -4.34
N ASN A 65 -12.30 3.10 -3.17
CA ASN A 65 -11.66 1.78 -3.03
C ASN A 65 -10.28 1.74 -3.72
N SER A 66 -9.37 2.64 -3.33
CA SER A 66 -7.93 2.42 -3.51
C SER A 66 -7.43 1.48 -2.39
N SER A 67 -6.39 0.71 -2.64
CA SER A 67 -5.79 -0.20 -1.65
C SER A 67 -4.71 0.45 -0.79
N ILE A 68 -4.09 1.56 -1.25
CA ILE A 68 -3.10 2.30 -0.47
C ILE A 68 -3.63 2.82 0.87
N PRO A 69 -4.86 3.39 0.97
CA PRO A 69 -5.40 3.81 2.26
C PRO A 69 -5.47 2.69 3.31
N LEU A 70 -5.49 1.42 2.90
CA LEU A 70 -5.44 0.28 3.84
C LEU A 70 -4.04 0.14 4.42
N ILE A 71 -3.01 0.22 3.57
CA ILE A 71 -1.61 0.15 3.97
C ILE A 71 -1.26 1.31 4.90
N SER A 72 -1.74 2.53 4.59
CA SER A 72 -1.56 3.70 5.45
C SER A 72 -2.20 3.54 6.84
N LEU A 73 -3.23 2.70 6.99
CA LEU A 73 -3.81 2.40 8.30
C LEU A 73 -3.06 1.30 9.07
N CYS A 74 -2.23 0.51 8.38
CA CYS A 74 -1.47 -0.58 8.97
C CYS A 74 -0.04 -0.18 9.33
N LEU A 75 0.61 0.68 8.55
CA LEU A 75 1.99 1.10 8.76
C LEU A 75 2.06 2.42 9.51
N ASP A 76 3.12 2.60 10.29
CA ASP A 76 3.41 3.86 10.95
C ASP A 76 3.78 4.94 9.92
N GLN A 77 3.16 6.12 10.08
CA GLN A 77 3.35 7.29 9.23
C GLN A 77 4.07 8.43 9.96
N SER A 78 4.54 8.18 11.19
CA SER A 78 5.36 9.15 11.90
C SER A 78 6.69 9.35 11.18
N MET A 79 7.12 10.60 11.10
CA MET A 79 8.47 10.97 10.68
C MET A 79 9.24 11.28 11.97
N LYS A 80 10.40 10.64 12.17
CA LYS A 80 11.32 11.02 13.24
C LYS A 80 12.04 12.31 12.85
N ASP A 81 12.53 13.04 13.85
CA ASP A 81 12.97 14.45 13.77
C ASP A 81 13.65 14.86 12.44
N ASP A 82 13.01 15.81 11.74
CA ASP A 82 13.39 16.32 10.41
C ASP A 82 14.75 17.05 10.40
N ASP A 83 15.21 17.49 11.58
CA ASP A 83 16.40 18.32 11.78
C ASP A 83 17.61 17.54 12.34
N THR A 84 17.51 16.22 12.50
CA THR A 84 18.59 15.39 13.06
C THR A 84 19.23 14.48 12.02
N ASP A 85 20.48 14.09 12.24
CA ASP A 85 21.19 13.10 11.42
C ASP A 85 20.57 11.68 11.50
N ASP A 86 19.54 11.45 12.32
CA ASP A 86 18.82 10.18 12.51
C ASP A 86 17.37 10.21 11.94
N PHE A 87 17.14 10.99 10.88
CA PHE A 87 15.85 11.05 10.20
C PHE A 87 15.41 9.66 9.69
N ASP A 88 14.22 9.21 10.10
CA ASP A 88 13.70 7.87 9.78
C ASP A 88 12.17 7.87 9.68
N PHE A 89 11.64 6.95 8.86
CA PHE A 89 10.21 6.74 8.67
C PHE A 89 9.92 5.34 8.16
N SER A 90 8.72 4.82 8.42
CA SER A 90 8.28 3.53 7.88
C SER A 90 7.53 3.69 6.55
N PHE A 91 6.55 4.59 6.49
CA PHE A 91 5.71 4.76 5.31
C PHE A 91 5.45 6.24 4.99
N TYR A 92 5.77 6.63 3.77
CA TYR A 92 5.55 7.97 3.25
C TYR A 92 4.78 7.91 1.92
N THR A 93 3.79 8.78 1.74
CA THR A 93 3.06 8.90 0.47
C THR A 93 3.20 10.30 -0.09
N VAL A 94 3.67 10.40 -1.33
CA VAL A 94 3.75 11.65 -2.09
C VAL A 94 2.72 11.63 -3.22
N THR A 95 1.90 12.67 -3.31
CA THR A 95 0.90 12.78 -4.39
C THR A 95 1.48 13.62 -5.52
N GLY A 96 1.64 13.05 -6.71
CA GLY A 96 2.23 13.75 -7.85
C GLY A 96 2.15 12.96 -9.15
N ARG A 97 2.53 13.61 -10.27
CA ARG A 97 2.67 12.95 -11.58
C ARG A 97 4.12 12.64 -11.95
N TYR A 98 5.05 12.95 -11.06
CA TYR A 98 6.48 12.63 -11.11
C TYR A 98 7.02 12.68 -9.67
N LEU A 99 8.24 12.23 -9.41
CA LEU A 99 8.98 12.44 -8.16
C LEU A 99 9.96 13.62 -8.34
N GLY A 100 10.04 14.54 -7.38
CA GLY A 100 10.90 15.71 -7.47
C GLY A 100 11.03 16.47 -6.16
N GLU A 101 12.10 17.27 -6.04
CA GLU A 101 12.41 18.09 -4.85
C GLU A 101 11.27 19.05 -4.48
N ASP A 102 10.51 19.52 -5.47
CA ASP A 102 9.39 20.45 -5.30
C ASP A 102 8.15 19.84 -4.66
N ILE A 103 8.07 18.50 -4.58
CA ILE A 103 6.91 17.79 -4.04
C ILE A 103 7.24 16.80 -2.92
N VAL A 104 8.50 16.38 -2.81
CA VAL A 104 8.98 15.46 -1.77
C VAL A 104 9.45 16.28 -0.58
N LEU A 105 9.20 15.82 0.65
CA LEU A 105 9.76 16.46 1.85
C LEU A 105 11.28 16.57 1.74
N SER A 106 11.84 17.72 2.09
CA SER A 106 13.27 18.01 1.85
C SER A 106 14.21 16.97 2.47
N SER A 107 13.90 16.44 3.66
CA SER A 107 14.72 15.42 4.32
C SER A 107 14.61 14.05 3.66
N VAL A 108 13.40 13.67 3.20
CA VAL A 108 13.21 12.47 2.36
C VAL A 108 13.97 12.62 1.05
N TRP A 109 13.91 13.80 0.42
CA TRP A 109 14.60 14.09 -0.84
C TRP A 109 16.12 13.99 -0.70
N LYS A 110 16.69 14.54 0.38
CA LYS A 110 18.12 14.42 0.71
C LYS A 110 18.51 12.96 0.93
N MET A 111 17.76 12.23 1.75
CA MET A 111 18.00 10.80 2.05
C MET A 111 18.05 9.96 0.77
N ILE A 112 16.99 10.00 -0.06
CA ILE A 112 16.95 9.13 -1.25
C ILE A 112 18.00 9.50 -2.31
N ASN A 113 18.59 10.70 -2.25
CA ASN A 113 19.66 11.12 -3.16
C ASN A 113 21.06 10.93 -2.58
N ASP A 114 21.21 10.49 -1.32
CA ASP A 114 22.50 10.09 -0.75
C ASP A 114 23.01 8.83 -1.46
N PRO A 115 24.20 8.85 -2.09
CA PRO A 115 24.77 7.67 -2.74
C PRO A 115 25.00 6.46 -1.82
N ASN A 116 24.99 6.65 -0.50
CA ASN A 116 25.15 5.57 0.48
C ASN A 116 23.82 4.95 0.92
N GLU A 117 22.68 5.54 0.54
CA GLU A 117 21.35 4.99 0.84
C GLU A 117 20.91 4.03 -0.27
N PRO A 118 20.58 2.77 0.03
CA PRO A 118 20.07 1.84 -0.96
C PRO A 118 18.62 2.21 -1.33
N VAL A 119 18.40 2.50 -2.60
CA VAL A 119 17.08 2.89 -3.13
C VAL A 119 16.64 1.96 -4.25
N TYR A 120 15.45 1.38 -4.10
CA TYR A 120 14.86 0.47 -5.09
C TYR A 120 13.54 1.03 -5.62
N ILE A 121 13.39 1.02 -6.95
CA ILE A 121 12.17 1.46 -7.62
C ILE A 121 11.38 0.22 -8.02
N CYS A 122 10.22 0.02 -7.41
CA CYS A 122 9.30 -1.07 -7.69
C CYS A 122 8.51 -0.78 -8.99
N TYR A 123 9.18 -0.90 -10.13
CA TYR A 123 8.60 -0.69 -11.45
C TYR A 123 9.29 -1.60 -12.50
N PRO A 124 8.53 -2.46 -13.21
CA PRO A 124 9.09 -3.45 -14.13
C PRO A 124 9.45 -2.83 -15.50
N ASN A 125 10.54 -2.08 -15.58
CA ASN A 125 11.15 -1.71 -16.86
C ASN A 125 12.08 -2.82 -17.38
N GLU A 126 12.69 -2.58 -18.54
CA GLU A 126 13.61 -3.52 -19.20
C GLU A 126 14.85 -3.83 -18.35
N ASP A 127 15.33 -2.86 -17.58
CA ASP A 127 16.50 -2.99 -16.71
C ASP A 127 16.16 -3.57 -15.32
N ALA A 128 14.89 -3.93 -15.06
CA ALA A 128 14.47 -4.36 -13.73
C ALA A 128 15.00 -5.75 -13.35
N VAL A 129 15.62 -5.83 -12.17
CA VAL A 129 16.13 -7.08 -11.58
C VAL A 129 15.10 -7.73 -10.66
N SER A 130 15.20 -9.04 -10.45
CA SER A 130 14.32 -9.77 -9.53
C SER A 130 14.66 -9.40 -8.08
N LEU A 131 13.64 -9.09 -7.26
CA LEU A 131 13.83 -8.79 -5.83
C LEU A 131 14.60 -9.91 -5.10
N LYS A 132 14.22 -11.17 -5.33
CA LYS A 132 14.85 -12.32 -4.66
C LYS A 132 16.32 -12.48 -5.03
N GLU A 133 16.66 -12.25 -6.30
CA GLU A 133 18.05 -12.32 -6.77
C GLU A 133 18.88 -11.20 -6.13
N LEU A 134 18.32 -10.00 -6.04
CA LEU A 134 18.97 -8.84 -5.43
C LEU A 134 19.28 -9.07 -3.94
N LEU A 135 18.27 -9.48 -3.17
CA LEU A 135 18.45 -9.76 -1.73
C LEU A 135 19.42 -10.93 -1.47
N SER A 136 19.44 -11.92 -2.36
CA SER A 136 20.39 -13.04 -2.29
C SER A 136 21.84 -12.60 -2.58
N GLN A 137 22.04 -11.64 -3.48
CA GLN A 137 23.36 -11.12 -3.81
C GLN A 137 23.93 -10.25 -2.69
N GLU A 138 23.11 -9.42 -2.05
CA GLU A 138 23.54 -8.56 -0.94
C GLU A 138 23.89 -9.36 0.32
N SER A 139 23.13 -10.41 0.61
CA SER A 139 23.46 -11.34 1.69
C SER A 139 24.77 -12.12 1.44
N VAL A 140 25.16 -12.35 0.18
CA VAL A 140 26.45 -12.97 -0.18
C VAL A 140 27.60 -11.96 -0.22
N ALA A 141 27.39 -10.74 -0.71
CA ALA A 141 28.40 -9.68 -0.73
C ALA A 141 28.84 -9.30 0.69
N SER A 142 27.88 -9.15 1.60
CA SER A 142 28.14 -8.95 3.03
C SER A 142 28.83 -10.13 3.72
N CYS A 143 28.87 -11.32 3.12
CA CYS A 143 29.64 -12.47 3.62
C CYS A 143 31.06 -12.57 3.02
N ARG A 144 31.28 -12.04 1.81
CA ARG A 144 32.59 -12.10 1.12
C ARG A 144 33.59 -11.07 1.63
N GLU A 145 33.11 -9.97 2.20
CA GLU A 145 33.97 -8.96 2.83
C GLU A 145 34.36 -9.31 4.29
N LEU A 146 33.84 -10.41 4.85
CA LEU A 146 34.08 -10.84 6.24
C LEU A 146 35.40 -11.61 6.42
N GLY A 147 36.51 -10.94 6.08
CA GLY A 147 37.85 -11.31 6.54
C GLY A 147 38.28 -10.62 7.84
N ASP A 148 37.48 -9.70 8.39
CA ASP A 148 37.85 -8.88 9.55
C ASP A 148 36.74 -8.83 10.61
N GLN A 149 37.08 -9.14 11.86
CA GLN A 149 36.12 -9.50 12.93
C GLN A 149 35.51 -8.30 13.67
N ASN A 150 35.58 -7.07 13.15
CA ASN A 150 35.18 -5.89 13.93
C ASN A 150 34.44 -4.76 13.18
N CYS A 151 33.94 -5.00 11.97
CA CYS A 151 33.06 -4.05 11.29
C CYS A 151 31.63 -4.21 11.84
N LYS A 152 31.18 -3.24 12.66
CA LYS A 152 29.77 -3.03 12.96
C LYS A 152 29.03 -2.94 11.62
N ARG A 153 28.18 -3.92 11.30
CA ARG A 153 27.25 -3.83 10.16
C ARG A 153 26.48 -2.52 10.33
N ILE A 154 26.69 -1.55 9.45
CA ILE A 154 25.78 -0.42 9.36
C ILE A 154 24.49 -1.04 8.84
N ASN A 155 23.47 -1.15 9.69
CA ASN A 155 22.17 -1.66 9.30
C ASN A 155 21.43 -0.56 8.51
N ILE A 156 21.89 -0.31 7.29
CA ILE A 156 21.28 0.69 6.41
C ILE A 156 19.94 0.15 5.96
N LYS A 157 18.85 0.87 6.25
CA LYS A 157 17.49 0.47 5.87
C LYS A 157 17.20 0.89 4.42
N PRO A 158 17.07 -0.04 3.47
CA PRO A 158 16.72 0.31 2.10
C PRO A 158 15.36 1.00 1.97
N THR A 159 15.29 1.92 1.01
CA THR A 159 14.06 2.64 0.65
C THR A 159 13.46 2.07 -0.63
N PHE A 160 12.22 1.61 -0.54
CA PHE A 160 11.45 1.09 -1.68
C PHE A 160 10.43 2.12 -2.16
N ILE A 161 10.53 2.53 -3.42
CA ILE A 161 9.63 3.48 -4.06
C ILE A 161 8.64 2.74 -4.96
N PHE A 162 7.35 2.87 -4.66
CA PHE A 162 6.24 2.30 -5.44
C PHE A 162 5.50 3.40 -6.20
N ILE A 163 4.91 3.04 -7.35
CA ILE A 163 4.06 3.95 -8.14
C ILE A 163 2.61 3.46 -8.06
N ASP A 164 1.75 4.24 -7.40
CA ASP A 164 0.31 3.93 -7.27
C ASP A 164 -0.50 4.63 -8.36
N ALA A 165 -0.74 3.93 -9.46
CA ALA A 165 -1.51 4.42 -10.61
C ALA A 165 -2.05 3.28 -11.48
N THR A 166 -2.90 3.61 -12.46
CA THR A 166 -3.17 2.67 -13.57
C THR A 166 -1.90 2.49 -14.42
N TRP A 167 -1.74 1.37 -15.12
CA TRP A 167 -0.54 1.08 -15.93
C TRP A 167 -0.11 2.20 -16.88
N SER A 168 -1.06 2.81 -17.59
CA SER A 168 -0.78 3.96 -18.47
C SER A 168 -0.21 5.16 -17.71
N HIS A 169 -0.80 5.50 -16.56
CA HIS A 169 -0.33 6.60 -15.73
C HIS A 169 0.97 6.26 -15.01
N ALA A 170 1.17 5.01 -14.56
CA ALA A 170 2.42 4.58 -13.94
C ALA A 170 3.59 4.72 -14.92
N LYS A 171 3.39 4.32 -16.17
CA LYS A 171 4.36 4.53 -17.26
C LYS A 171 4.63 6.02 -17.52
N GLU A 172 3.58 6.84 -17.58
CA GLU A 172 3.71 8.30 -17.71
C GLU A 172 4.55 8.88 -16.56
N MET A 173 4.24 8.51 -15.32
CA MET A 173 4.94 9.01 -14.13
C MET A 173 6.40 8.58 -14.11
N TYR A 174 6.68 7.33 -14.44
CA TYR A 174 8.05 6.82 -14.49
C TYR A 174 8.91 7.60 -15.49
N ILE A 175 8.38 7.84 -16.70
CA ILE A 175 9.06 8.59 -17.75
C ILE A 175 9.27 10.05 -17.32
N LYS A 176 8.22 10.72 -16.81
CA LYS A 176 8.31 12.12 -16.37
C LYS A 176 9.28 12.32 -15.21
N THR A 177 9.31 11.39 -14.25
CA THR A 177 10.30 11.41 -13.18
C THR A 177 11.71 11.28 -13.74
N LYS A 178 11.92 10.39 -14.73
CA LYS A 178 13.23 10.25 -15.39
C LYS A 178 13.65 11.53 -16.14
N GLU A 179 12.75 12.13 -16.92
CA GLU A 179 12.99 13.37 -17.69
C GLU A 179 13.32 14.58 -16.81
N LYS A 180 12.80 14.59 -15.57
CA LYS A 180 13.05 15.64 -14.58
C LYS A 180 14.23 15.35 -13.65
N ASN A 181 15.01 14.30 -13.91
CA ASN A 181 16.08 13.83 -13.01
C ASN A 181 15.57 13.55 -11.58
N GLY A 182 14.33 13.09 -11.48
CA GLY A 182 13.63 12.84 -10.23
C GLY A 182 13.99 11.52 -9.55
N TRP A 183 14.50 10.54 -10.32
CA TRP A 183 14.98 9.26 -9.79
C TRP A 183 16.42 9.43 -9.28
N PRO A 184 16.76 8.90 -8.09
CA PRO A 184 18.14 8.89 -7.63
C PRO A 184 19.03 8.15 -8.62
N LYS A 185 20.24 8.68 -8.87
CA LYS A 185 21.15 8.14 -9.90
C LYS A 185 21.63 6.71 -9.62
N HIS A 186 21.68 6.34 -8.35
CA HIS A 186 22.09 5.01 -7.88
C HIS A 186 20.91 4.06 -7.69
N ALA A 187 19.67 4.50 -7.94
CA ALA A 187 18.48 3.68 -7.70
C ALA A 187 18.42 2.49 -8.67
N ILE A 188 18.01 1.34 -8.15
CA ILE A 188 17.88 0.10 -8.93
C ILE A 188 16.40 -0.21 -9.15
N ASN A 189 16.01 -0.47 -10.39
CA ASN A 189 14.67 -0.96 -10.69
C ASN A 189 14.52 -2.42 -10.29
N ILE A 190 13.44 -2.74 -9.58
CA ILE A 190 13.10 -4.11 -9.21
C ILE A 190 11.75 -4.52 -9.79
N LYS A 191 11.63 -5.79 -10.13
CA LYS A 191 10.39 -6.46 -10.52
C LYS A 191 10.06 -7.58 -9.54
N LEU A 192 8.76 -7.75 -9.33
CA LEU A 192 8.20 -8.85 -8.56
C LEU A 192 7.65 -9.89 -9.53
N ASN A 193 7.82 -11.16 -9.20
CA ASN A 193 7.30 -12.31 -9.90
C ASN A 193 6.30 -13.01 -8.99
N PRO A 194 5.00 -12.65 -9.01
CA PRO A 194 4.05 -13.04 -7.96
C PRO A 194 3.95 -14.55 -7.74
N THR A 195 4.03 -15.33 -8.82
CA THR A 195 3.97 -16.80 -8.78
C THR A 195 5.17 -17.43 -8.09
N SER A 196 6.38 -16.94 -8.33
CA SER A 196 7.61 -17.45 -7.68
C SER A 196 7.86 -16.77 -6.32
N ASP A 197 7.39 -15.55 -6.16
CA ASP A 197 7.70 -14.71 -5.01
C ASP A 197 6.75 -15.02 -3.88
N ASN A 198 5.44 -15.06 -4.15
CA ASN A 198 4.42 -15.35 -3.14
C ASN A 198 4.10 -16.85 -3.03
N GLY A 199 4.53 -17.69 -3.97
CA GLY A 199 4.34 -19.15 -3.91
C GLY A 199 2.89 -19.54 -3.61
N LYS A 200 2.66 -20.19 -2.46
CA LYS A 200 1.32 -20.62 -2.01
C LYS A 200 0.40 -19.46 -1.61
N ASP A 201 0.95 -18.30 -1.27
CA ASP A 201 0.18 -17.11 -0.84
C ASP A 201 -0.26 -16.26 -2.03
N PHE A 202 0.20 -16.59 -3.24
CA PHE A 202 -0.26 -15.91 -4.44
C PHE A 202 -1.74 -16.22 -4.69
N GLN A 203 -2.56 -15.19 -4.60
CA GLN A 203 -3.96 -15.26 -4.98
C GLN A 203 -4.19 -14.41 -6.23
N ALA A 204 -4.36 -15.10 -7.36
CA ALA A 204 -4.73 -14.45 -8.61
C ALA A 204 -5.98 -13.59 -8.42
N ARG A 205 -5.90 -12.32 -8.79
CA ARG A 205 -6.98 -11.33 -8.64
C ARG A 205 -7.48 -11.16 -7.19
N ARG A 206 -6.61 -11.18 -6.17
CA ARG A 206 -6.98 -10.89 -4.77
C ARG A 206 -7.76 -9.58 -4.66
N PHE A 207 -7.28 -8.52 -5.31
CA PHE A 207 -7.97 -7.23 -5.41
C PHE A 207 -8.93 -7.15 -6.62
N ASP A 208 -9.99 -7.96 -6.62
CA ASP A 208 -10.96 -8.06 -7.73
C ASP A 208 -12.02 -6.95 -7.79
N ILE A 209 -11.92 -5.92 -6.93
CA ILE A 209 -12.78 -4.73 -7.03
C ILE A 209 -12.54 -4.03 -8.38
N ARG A 210 -11.37 -4.25 -8.98
CA ARG A 210 -11.02 -3.80 -10.33
C ARG A 210 -10.49 -4.98 -11.13
N THR A 211 -10.75 -4.99 -12.42
CA THR A 211 -10.19 -6.01 -13.33
C THR A 211 -8.71 -5.69 -13.57
N PRO A 212 -7.77 -6.53 -13.14
CA PRO A 212 -6.35 -6.35 -13.48
C PRO A 212 -6.11 -6.68 -14.96
N PRO A 213 -5.01 -6.19 -15.57
CA PRO A 213 -4.69 -6.50 -16.97
C PRO A 213 -4.49 -8.00 -17.24
N SER A 214 -3.93 -8.72 -16.26
CA SER A 214 -3.89 -10.18 -16.26
C SER A 214 -4.05 -10.72 -14.82
N PRO A 215 -4.32 -12.03 -14.64
CA PRO A 215 -4.38 -12.66 -13.33
C PRO A 215 -3.10 -12.54 -12.50
N ASP A 216 -1.95 -12.35 -13.15
CA ASP A 216 -0.61 -12.31 -12.55
C ASP A 216 -0.19 -10.90 -12.12
N HIS A 217 -1.10 -9.93 -12.16
CA HIS A 217 -0.82 -8.57 -11.73
C HIS A 217 -1.22 -8.37 -10.27
N LEU A 218 -0.29 -7.82 -9.50
CA LEU A 218 -0.50 -7.39 -8.12
C LEU A 218 -1.05 -5.96 -8.08
N SER A 219 -1.91 -5.69 -7.10
CA SER A 219 -2.20 -4.32 -6.67
C SER A 219 -1.00 -3.71 -5.95
N THR A 220 -0.95 -2.38 -5.83
CA THR A 220 0.13 -1.68 -5.14
C THR A 220 0.33 -2.16 -3.69
N SER A 221 -0.77 -2.47 -2.99
CA SER A 221 -0.74 -3.04 -1.64
C SER A 221 -0.11 -4.43 -1.59
N GLU A 222 -0.42 -5.28 -2.58
CA GLU A 222 0.19 -6.61 -2.67
C GLU A 222 1.68 -6.50 -2.98
N CYS A 223 2.08 -5.59 -3.88
CA CYS A 223 3.50 -5.32 -4.14
C CYS A 223 4.25 -4.92 -2.86
N ILE A 224 3.67 -3.99 -2.08
CA ILE A 224 4.26 -3.55 -0.80
C ILE A 224 4.36 -4.73 0.17
N ALA A 225 3.29 -5.49 0.36
CA ALA A 225 3.30 -6.62 1.29
C ALA A 225 4.32 -7.70 0.88
N THR A 226 4.43 -8.00 -0.42
CA THR A 226 5.43 -8.94 -0.96
C THR A 226 6.85 -8.46 -0.65
N VAL A 227 7.18 -7.20 -0.95
CA VAL A 227 8.52 -6.65 -0.66
C VAL A 227 8.82 -6.71 0.83
N LEU A 228 7.88 -6.25 1.66
CA LEU A 228 8.08 -6.20 3.11
C LEU A 228 8.24 -7.58 3.75
N ARG A 229 7.57 -8.61 3.22
CA ARG A 229 7.78 -9.99 3.69
C ARG A 229 9.22 -10.45 3.49
N GLU A 230 9.80 -10.17 2.31
CA GLU A 230 11.17 -10.60 2.02
C GLU A 230 12.21 -9.80 2.81
N VAL A 231 11.95 -8.51 3.06
CA VAL A 231 12.93 -7.60 3.69
C VAL A 231 12.86 -7.60 5.21
N GLU A 232 11.66 -7.57 5.81
CA GLU A 232 11.52 -7.61 7.27
C GLU A 232 11.78 -9.02 7.83
N GLY A 233 11.54 -10.05 6.99
CA GLY A 233 11.88 -11.44 7.25
C GLY A 233 11.46 -11.92 8.65
N GLU A 234 12.41 -12.51 9.37
CA GLU A 234 12.19 -13.09 10.70
C GLU A 234 11.80 -12.06 11.76
N SER A 235 12.11 -10.78 11.56
CA SER A 235 11.76 -9.71 12.51
C SER A 235 10.26 -9.41 12.50
N ASN A 236 9.57 -9.74 11.41
CA ASN A 236 8.12 -9.59 11.30
C ASN A 236 7.52 -10.58 10.29
N LYS A 237 7.45 -11.86 10.68
CA LYS A 237 6.96 -12.95 9.81
C LYS A 237 5.52 -12.77 9.34
N ASP A 238 4.70 -12.11 10.16
CA ASP A 238 3.27 -11.96 9.92
C ASP A 238 2.94 -10.69 9.12
N ILE A 239 3.94 -9.89 8.70
CA ILE A 239 3.72 -8.59 8.08
C ILE A 239 2.86 -8.69 6.82
N PHE A 240 3.05 -9.74 6.01
CA PHE A 240 2.26 -9.97 4.82
C PHE A 240 0.77 -10.12 5.17
N ASP A 241 0.45 -10.98 6.13
CA ASP A 241 -0.92 -11.25 6.56
C ASP A 241 -1.54 -10.05 7.29
N LEU A 242 -0.77 -9.32 8.08
CA LEU A 242 -1.19 -8.06 8.71
C LEU A 242 -1.61 -7.02 7.68
N LEU A 243 -0.90 -6.92 6.55
CA LEU A 243 -1.21 -5.98 5.48
C LEU A 243 -2.34 -6.46 4.56
N MET A 244 -2.48 -7.77 4.35
CA MET A 244 -3.49 -8.32 3.45
C MET A 244 -4.86 -8.54 4.09
N ARG A 245 -4.95 -8.83 5.39
CA ARG A 245 -6.25 -9.03 6.07
C ARG A 245 -7.26 -7.89 5.86
N PRO A 246 -6.90 -6.60 5.95
CA PRO A 246 -7.83 -5.49 5.66
C PRO A 246 -8.30 -5.47 4.20
N LEU A 247 -7.41 -5.82 3.26
CA LEU A 247 -7.71 -5.90 1.83
C LEU A 247 -8.74 -7.00 1.57
N ASP A 248 -8.51 -8.19 2.13
CA ASP A 248 -9.41 -9.34 2.00
C ASP A 248 -10.79 -9.07 2.59
N LEU A 249 -10.83 -8.46 3.77
CA LEU A 249 -12.10 -8.09 4.40
C LEU A 249 -12.86 -7.08 3.53
N MET A 250 -12.16 -6.07 2.98
CA MET A 250 -12.78 -5.09 2.10
C MET A 250 -13.33 -5.72 0.82
N VAL A 251 -12.58 -6.64 0.21
CA VAL A 251 -13.00 -7.39 -0.99
C VAL A 251 -14.22 -8.27 -0.68
N SER A 252 -14.18 -9.01 0.43
CA SER A 252 -15.28 -9.86 0.90
C SER A 252 -16.57 -9.05 1.13
N GLN A 253 -16.46 -7.90 1.81
CA GLN A 253 -17.59 -6.99 2.01
C GLN A 253 -18.14 -6.45 0.69
N TRP A 254 -17.26 -6.07 -0.25
CA TRP A 254 -17.67 -5.58 -1.57
C TRP A 254 -18.45 -6.64 -2.37
N ARG A 255 -17.96 -7.89 -2.38
CA ARG A 255 -18.65 -9.02 -3.02
C ARG A 255 -20.03 -9.25 -2.39
N SER A 256 -20.14 -9.22 -1.06
CA SER A 256 -21.41 -9.34 -0.35
C SER A 256 -22.42 -8.24 -0.75
N PHE A 257 -21.97 -6.99 -0.84
CA PHE A 257 -22.84 -5.89 -1.27
C PHE A 257 -23.26 -5.98 -2.74
N LYS A 258 -22.35 -6.44 -3.62
CA LYS A 258 -22.66 -6.63 -5.04
C LYS A 258 -23.73 -7.72 -5.23
N ASN A 259 -23.60 -8.84 -4.54
CA ASN A 259 -24.54 -9.96 -4.63
C ASN A 259 -25.93 -9.59 -4.09
N LYS A 260 -26.01 -8.84 -2.98
CA LYS A 260 -27.29 -8.33 -2.46
C LYS A 260 -28.03 -7.46 -3.46
N ARG A 261 -27.31 -6.55 -4.15
CA ARG A 261 -27.89 -5.70 -5.19
C ARG A 261 -28.35 -6.42 -6.45
N GLN A 262 -27.87 -7.64 -6.69
CA GLN A 262 -28.30 -8.46 -7.84
C GLN A 262 -29.54 -9.29 -7.51
N ASN A 263 -29.82 -9.49 -6.22
CA ASN A 263 -30.96 -10.27 -5.72
C ASN A 263 -32.12 -9.39 -5.21
N ASP A 264 -31.92 -8.07 -5.14
CA ASP A 264 -32.92 -7.03 -4.82
C ASP A 264 -33.43 -6.37 -6.11
#